data_AF-A0A238XCC9-F1
#
_entry.id   AF-A0A238XCC9-F1
#
_cell.length_a   1.000
_cell.length_b   1.000
_cell.length_c   1.000
_cell.angle_alpha   90.00
_cell.angle_beta   90.00
_cell.angle_gamma   90.00
#
_symmetry.space_group_name_H-M   'P 1'
#
loop_
_entity.id
_entity.type
_entity.pdbx_description
1 polymer ?
#
loop_
_entity_poly.entity_id
_entity_poly.type
_entity_poly.pdbx_seq_one_letter_code
_entity_poly.pdbx_strand_id
1 'polypeptide(L)'
;MRTLRVVGLEEDGTSVVCEHPDTGEQFQIPADDRLRAAARGDITRLGQIQIELESHMRPREIQARIRGGESVEHVATSAGIPVQRVERYAHPVLLERARIAELAQQAHPVREDGPDVRTLGEVVAHAFGVRGQDYTKAGWDAWRGEDGKWVIQLRWAAGRSDNTAHWVFTQGSHGGTVTDLDADAEEMLNPHAHRSPRTLRPVEPISAARTAPVTEQPTLDADGDADGESYHAHNGQLPHGGTPPATHGTERSGTGMTGADVPAPEPDDDTTELPTVPAGPDNADGSGVRRRKHHPVVPAWEDVLLGVRSQRGS
;
A
#
# COMPACT_ATOMS: atom_id res chain seq x y z
N MET A 1 -42.30 -25.71 18.84
CA MET A 1 -40.95 -26.18 19.22
C MET A 1 -41.10 -27.42 20.09
N ARG A 2 -40.25 -28.43 19.90
CA ARG A 2 -40.19 -29.59 20.80
C ARG A 2 -39.19 -29.29 21.91
N THR A 3 -39.51 -29.67 23.14
CA THR A 3 -38.66 -29.45 24.30
C THR A 3 -37.85 -30.70 24.58
N LEU A 4 -36.54 -30.54 24.81
CA LEU A 4 -35.67 -31.63 25.23
C LEU A 4 -35.34 -31.46 26.72
N ARG A 5 -35.16 -32.58 27.43
CA ARG A 5 -34.61 -32.60 28.80
C ARG A 5 -33.12 -32.90 28.74
N VAL A 6 -32.33 -32.27 29.60
CA VAL A 6 -30.91 -32.63 29.76
C VAL A 6 -30.83 -33.89 30.61
N VAL A 7 -30.16 -34.92 30.09
CA VAL A 7 -29.95 -36.19 30.79
C VAL A 7 -28.61 -36.18 31.53
N GLY A 8 -27.55 -35.67 30.89
CA GLY A 8 -26.23 -35.64 31.49
C GLY A 8 -25.14 -35.22 30.51
N LEU A 9 -23.89 -35.44 30.93
CA LEU A 9 -22.69 -35.24 30.12
C LEU A 9 -22.24 -36.60 29.56
N GLU A 10 -21.72 -36.62 28.35
CA GLU A 10 -21.07 -37.80 27.76
C GLU A 10 -19.78 -38.15 28.53
N GLU A 11 -19.34 -39.41 28.44
CA GLU A 11 -18.23 -39.97 29.23
C GLU A 11 -16.90 -39.24 29.02
N ASP A 12 -16.74 -38.60 27.86
CA ASP A 12 -15.57 -37.80 27.48
C ASP A 12 -15.63 -36.34 27.95
N GLY A 13 -16.77 -35.90 28.47
CA GLY A 13 -17.02 -34.53 28.90
C GLY A 13 -17.18 -33.52 27.76
N THR A 14 -17.22 -33.95 26.50
CA THR A 14 -17.21 -33.04 25.34
C THR A 14 -18.61 -32.70 24.83
N SER A 15 -19.62 -33.50 25.19
CA SER A 15 -21.00 -33.31 24.75
C SER A 15 -22.00 -33.45 25.89
N VAL A 16 -23.10 -32.69 25.82
CA VAL A 16 -24.28 -32.81 26.67
C VAL A 16 -25.32 -33.66 25.95
N VAL A 17 -25.81 -34.69 26.64
CA VAL A 17 -26.88 -35.57 26.14
C VAL A 17 -28.22 -35.01 26.57
N CYS A 18 -29.08 -34.79 25.59
CA CYS A 18 -30.47 -34.38 25.76
C CYS A 18 -31.41 -35.48 25.26
N GLU A 19 -32.63 -35.55 25.79
CA GLU A 19 -33.61 -36.56 25.43
C GLU A 19 -34.98 -35.92 25.18
N HIS A 20 -35.72 -36.41 24.21
CA HIS A 20 -37.11 -36.02 24.01
C HIS A 20 -38.01 -36.73 25.04
N PRO A 21 -38.79 -35.99 25.85
CA PRO A 21 -39.49 -36.54 27.01
C PRO A 21 -40.54 -37.60 26.66
N ASP A 22 -41.19 -37.49 25.49
CA ASP A 22 -42.27 -38.40 25.09
C ASP A 22 -41.82 -39.61 24.26
N THR A 23 -40.66 -39.53 23.60
CA THR A 23 -40.19 -40.55 22.64
C THR A 23 -38.95 -41.28 23.11
N GLY A 24 -38.23 -40.74 24.11
CA GLY A 24 -36.96 -41.30 24.58
C GLY A 24 -35.80 -41.12 23.60
N GLU A 25 -36.00 -40.39 22.50
CA GLU A 25 -34.97 -40.15 21.50
C GLU A 25 -33.87 -39.25 22.07
N GLN A 26 -32.61 -39.68 21.95
CA GLN A 26 -31.45 -38.98 22.48
C GLN A 26 -30.78 -38.13 21.41
N PHE A 27 -30.33 -36.95 21.82
CA PHE A 27 -29.63 -35.96 21.02
C PHE A 27 -28.36 -35.54 21.75
N GLN A 28 -27.28 -35.35 21.02
CA GLN A 28 -26.03 -34.84 21.59
C GLN A 28 -25.80 -33.40 21.15
N ILE A 29 -25.40 -32.56 22.09
CA ILE A 29 -25.05 -31.16 21.86
C ILE A 29 -23.61 -30.95 22.34
N PRO A 30 -22.69 -30.48 21.49
CA PRO A 30 -21.32 -30.19 21.92
C PRO A 30 -21.27 -29.20 23.11
N ALA A 31 -20.43 -29.48 24.10
CA ALA A 31 -20.21 -28.65 25.30
C ALA A 31 -19.27 -27.46 25.02
N ASP A 32 -19.48 -26.80 23.88
CA ASP A 32 -18.68 -25.68 23.41
C ASP A 32 -19.01 -24.36 24.15
N ASP A 33 -18.30 -23.28 23.81
CA ASP A 33 -18.56 -21.97 24.39
C ASP A 33 -19.95 -21.41 24.01
N ARG A 34 -20.57 -21.92 22.93
CA ARG A 34 -21.91 -21.51 22.49
C ARG A 34 -22.98 -22.09 23.41
N LEU A 35 -22.90 -23.38 23.75
CA LEU A 35 -23.79 -23.98 24.75
C LEU A 35 -23.61 -23.31 26.11
N ARG A 36 -22.37 -23.02 26.50
CA ARG A 36 -22.06 -22.26 27.74
C ARG A 36 -22.64 -20.85 27.73
N ALA A 37 -22.53 -20.12 26.62
CA ALA A 37 -23.10 -18.78 26.48
C ALA A 37 -24.64 -18.82 26.47
N ALA A 38 -25.24 -19.79 25.79
CA ALA A 38 -26.69 -20.02 25.78
C ALA A 38 -27.23 -20.35 27.17
N ALA A 39 -26.58 -21.25 27.90
CA ALA A 39 -26.96 -21.63 29.25
C ALA A 39 -26.89 -20.46 30.26
N ARG A 40 -25.96 -19.50 30.04
CA ARG A 40 -25.83 -18.28 30.86
C ARG A 40 -26.78 -17.16 30.43
N GLY A 41 -27.52 -17.32 29.33
CA GLY A 41 -28.37 -16.26 28.77
C GLY A 41 -27.59 -15.10 28.14
N ASP A 42 -26.33 -15.33 27.77
CA ASP A 42 -25.38 -14.32 27.35
C ASP A 42 -25.51 -14.06 25.84
N ILE A 43 -26.60 -13.37 25.45
CA ILE A 43 -27.03 -13.17 24.05
C ILE A 43 -25.95 -12.44 23.22
N THR A 44 -25.21 -11.52 23.83
CA THR A 44 -24.09 -10.80 23.20
C THR A 44 -22.92 -11.74 22.88
N ARG A 45 -22.57 -12.65 23.80
CA ARG A 45 -21.51 -13.65 23.60
C ARG A 45 -21.93 -14.70 22.58
N LEU A 46 -23.20 -15.10 22.55
CA LEU A 46 -23.76 -15.94 21.48
C LEU A 46 -23.65 -15.28 20.10
N GLY A 47 -23.93 -13.97 20.01
CA GLY A 47 -23.75 -13.21 18.77
C GLY A 47 -22.30 -13.15 18.32
N GLN A 48 -21.35 -12.96 19.26
CA GLN A 48 -19.91 -12.97 18.98
C GLN A 48 -19.41 -14.33 18.51
N ILE A 49 -19.81 -15.43 19.17
CA ILE A 49 -19.41 -16.78 18.80
C ILE A 49 -20.03 -17.19 17.44
N GLN A 50 -21.26 -16.76 17.15
CA GLN A 50 -21.88 -16.95 15.83
C GLN A 50 -21.10 -16.19 14.73
N ILE A 51 -20.63 -14.98 15.04
CA ILE A 51 -19.81 -14.11 14.18
C ILE A 51 -18.42 -14.70 13.89
N GLU A 52 -17.82 -15.39 14.85
CA GLU A 52 -16.53 -16.08 14.74
C GLU A 52 -16.65 -17.43 14.01
N LEU A 53 -17.78 -18.14 14.16
CA LEU A 53 -18.04 -19.41 13.48
C LEU A 53 -18.47 -19.21 12.01
N GLU A 54 -19.17 -18.12 11.69
CA GLU A 54 -19.43 -17.63 10.33
C GLU A 54 -18.24 -16.84 9.76
N SER A 55 -17.02 -17.36 9.99
CA SER A 55 -15.69 -16.82 9.64
C SER A 55 -15.43 -16.57 8.15
N HIS A 56 -16.44 -16.14 7.41
CA HIS A 56 -16.24 -15.44 6.16
C HIS A 56 -15.55 -14.11 6.45
N MET A 57 -14.34 -13.98 5.89
CA MET A 57 -13.53 -12.76 5.91
C MET A 57 -14.38 -11.50 5.73
N ARG A 58 -14.16 -10.49 6.58
CA ARG A 58 -14.90 -9.24 6.53
C ARG A 58 -14.56 -8.47 5.25
N PRO A 59 -15.49 -7.68 4.68
CA PRO A 59 -15.20 -6.85 3.50
C PRO A 59 -13.95 -5.96 3.67
N ARG A 60 -13.75 -5.39 4.86
CA ARG A 60 -12.57 -4.58 5.19
C ARG A 60 -11.28 -5.39 5.14
N GLU A 61 -11.29 -6.65 5.56
CA GLU A 61 -10.13 -7.55 5.54
C GLU A 61 -9.82 -7.98 4.11
N ILE A 62 -10.85 -8.31 3.31
CA ILE A 62 -10.69 -8.57 1.86
C ILE A 62 -10.00 -7.37 1.22
N GLN A 63 -10.56 -6.18 1.44
CA GLN A 63 -9.99 -4.95 0.91
C GLN A 63 -8.59 -4.70 1.43
N ALA A 64 -8.28 -4.96 2.69
CA ALA A 64 -6.93 -4.77 3.23
C ALA A 64 -5.91 -5.77 2.68
N ARG A 65 -6.31 -6.98 2.29
CA ARG A 65 -5.43 -7.98 1.67
C ARG A 65 -5.22 -7.77 0.17
N ILE A 66 -6.31 -7.46 -0.55
CA ILE A 66 -6.26 -6.99 -1.94
C ILE A 66 -5.61 -5.62 -2.04
N ARG A 67 -5.68 -4.85 -0.95
CA ARG A 67 -4.87 -3.68 -0.62
C ARG A 67 -3.71 -4.07 0.34
N GLY A 68 -3.12 -5.27 0.27
CA GLY A 68 -1.77 -5.61 0.78
C GLY A 68 -0.81 -6.17 -0.30
N GLY A 69 -1.32 -6.98 -1.22
CA GLY A 69 -0.65 -7.34 -2.50
C GLY A 69 -1.27 -8.59 -3.10
N GLU A 70 -1.98 -9.31 -2.24
CA GLU A 70 -2.65 -10.57 -2.47
C GLU A 70 -3.60 -10.52 -3.67
N SER A 71 -3.60 -11.60 -4.45
CA SER A 71 -4.52 -11.78 -5.57
C SER A 71 -5.91 -12.18 -5.05
N VAL A 72 -6.94 -11.94 -5.86
CA VAL A 72 -8.33 -12.29 -5.53
C VAL A 72 -8.48 -13.79 -5.28
N GLU A 73 -7.81 -14.59 -6.08
CA GLU A 73 -7.80 -16.06 -6.01
C GLU A 73 -7.11 -16.55 -4.74
N HIS A 74 -6.00 -15.90 -4.37
CA HIS A 74 -5.26 -16.27 -3.16
C HIS A 74 -6.05 -15.89 -1.90
N VAL A 75 -6.68 -14.70 -1.87
CA VAL A 75 -7.58 -14.31 -0.78
C VAL A 75 -8.76 -15.27 -0.66
N ALA A 76 -9.37 -15.66 -1.78
CA ALA A 76 -10.48 -16.60 -1.80
C ALA A 76 -10.08 -17.98 -1.24
N THR A 77 -8.93 -18.49 -1.69
CA THR A 77 -8.39 -19.78 -1.27
C THR A 77 -7.99 -19.78 0.20
N SER A 78 -7.27 -18.75 0.65
CA SER A 78 -6.79 -18.64 2.03
C SER A 78 -7.92 -18.43 3.04
N ALA A 79 -9.01 -17.80 2.63
CA ALA A 79 -10.19 -17.55 3.46
C ALA A 79 -11.30 -18.61 3.33
N GLY A 80 -11.16 -19.58 2.40
CA GLY A 80 -12.19 -20.58 2.14
C GLY A 80 -13.52 -20.00 1.64
N ILE A 81 -13.50 -18.86 0.94
CA ILE A 81 -14.71 -18.21 0.41
C ILE A 81 -14.72 -18.22 -1.12
N PRO A 82 -15.90 -18.20 -1.77
CA PRO A 82 -15.97 -18.17 -3.23
C PRO A 82 -15.32 -16.91 -3.82
N VAL A 83 -14.57 -17.06 -4.93
CA VAL A 83 -13.89 -15.97 -5.64
C VAL A 83 -14.83 -14.82 -5.98
N GLN A 84 -16.04 -15.12 -6.46
CA GLN A 84 -17.09 -14.13 -6.79
C GLN A 84 -17.47 -13.20 -5.63
N ARG A 85 -17.39 -13.70 -4.39
CA ARG A 85 -17.63 -12.90 -3.19
C ARG A 85 -16.48 -11.91 -2.95
N VAL A 86 -15.25 -12.36 -3.16
CA VAL A 86 -14.04 -11.52 -3.04
C VAL A 86 -14.04 -10.43 -4.11
N GLU A 87 -14.34 -10.78 -5.36
CA GLU A 87 -14.38 -9.86 -6.51
C GLU A 87 -15.25 -8.61 -6.26
N ARG A 88 -16.43 -8.80 -5.66
CA ARG A 88 -17.35 -7.69 -5.32
C ARG A 88 -16.69 -6.61 -4.46
N TYR A 89 -15.83 -7.02 -3.53
CA TYR A 89 -15.13 -6.11 -2.61
C TYR A 89 -13.73 -5.73 -3.10
N ALA A 90 -13.13 -6.53 -3.98
CA ALA A 90 -11.82 -6.31 -4.56
C ALA A 90 -11.84 -5.22 -5.63
N HIS A 91 -12.90 -5.14 -6.45
CA HIS A 91 -12.92 -4.23 -7.62
C HIS A 91 -12.57 -2.76 -7.31
N PRO A 92 -13.14 -2.12 -6.26
CA PRO A 92 -12.76 -0.74 -5.92
C PRO A 92 -11.27 -0.59 -5.57
N VAL A 93 -10.69 -1.58 -4.90
CA VAL A 93 -9.27 -1.58 -4.51
C VAL A 93 -8.37 -1.86 -5.70
N LEU A 94 -8.78 -2.75 -6.61
CA LEU A 94 -8.03 -2.99 -7.85
C LEU A 94 -7.97 -1.72 -8.71
N LEU A 95 -9.06 -0.93 -8.76
CA LEU A 95 -9.07 0.36 -9.44
C LEU A 95 -8.18 1.39 -8.75
N GLU A 96 -8.16 1.42 -7.40
CA GLU A 96 -7.22 2.23 -6.62
C GLU A 96 -5.77 1.89 -6.99
N ARG A 97 -5.42 0.60 -7.03
CA ARG A 97 -4.07 0.12 -7.40
C ARG A 97 -3.69 0.52 -8.82
N ALA A 98 -4.58 0.31 -9.78
CA ALA A 98 -4.36 0.71 -11.16
C ALA A 98 -4.10 2.21 -11.26
N ARG A 99 -4.91 3.03 -10.58
CA ARG A 99 -4.72 4.48 -10.53
C ARG A 99 -3.38 4.89 -9.91
N ILE A 100 -2.95 4.23 -8.84
CA ILE A 100 -1.64 4.49 -8.24
C ILE A 100 -0.50 4.12 -9.20
N ALA A 101 -0.63 2.99 -9.91
CA ALA A 101 0.34 2.59 -10.92
C ALA A 101 0.40 3.60 -12.09
N GLU A 102 -0.73 4.18 -12.50
CA GLU A 102 -0.79 5.25 -13.51
C GLU A 102 -0.11 6.54 -13.02
N LEU A 103 -0.37 6.96 -11.77
CA LEU A 103 0.28 8.12 -11.18
C LEU A 103 1.79 7.93 -11.05
N ALA A 104 2.23 6.74 -10.62
CA ALA A 104 3.64 6.45 -10.50
C ALA A 104 4.37 6.40 -11.86
N GLN A 105 3.70 5.99 -12.94
CA GLN A 105 4.26 6.09 -14.28
C GLN A 105 4.54 7.54 -14.69
N GLN A 106 3.78 8.50 -14.17
CA GLN A 106 3.97 9.94 -14.40
C GLN A 106 4.96 10.58 -13.41
N ALA A 107 5.44 9.83 -12.43
CA ALA A 107 6.37 10.31 -11.43
C ALA A 107 7.82 10.27 -11.93
N HIS A 108 8.69 11.00 -11.24
CA HIS A 108 10.09 11.19 -11.64
C HIS A 108 11.03 10.27 -10.85
N PRO A 109 11.84 9.41 -11.51
CA PRO A 109 12.84 8.59 -10.84
C PRO A 109 13.89 9.43 -10.12
N VAL A 110 14.20 9.10 -8.86
CA VAL A 110 15.27 9.76 -8.10
C VAL A 110 16.62 9.19 -8.49
N ARG A 111 17.55 10.03 -8.93
CA ARG A 111 18.95 9.70 -9.24
C ARG A 111 19.90 10.40 -8.26
N GLU A 112 21.20 10.12 -8.37
CA GLU A 112 22.24 10.78 -7.56
C GLU A 112 22.21 12.32 -7.69
N ASP A 113 21.93 12.82 -8.89
CA ASP A 113 21.82 14.26 -9.19
C ASP A 113 20.43 14.86 -8.86
N GLY A 114 19.50 14.05 -8.33
CA GLY A 114 18.11 14.42 -8.04
C GLY A 114 17.08 13.77 -8.97
N PRO A 115 15.80 14.20 -8.93
CA PRO A 115 14.74 13.66 -9.78
C PRO A 115 15.03 13.84 -11.29
N ASP A 116 14.88 12.78 -12.07
CA ASP A 116 15.01 12.80 -13.53
C ASP A 116 13.92 13.69 -14.15
N VAL A 117 14.25 14.40 -15.22
CA VAL A 117 13.29 15.24 -15.96
C VAL A 117 12.23 14.35 -16.63
N ARG A 118 12.61 13.14 -17.05
CA ARG A 118 11.68 12.18 -17.65
C ARG A 118 10.89 11.45 -16.58
N THR A 119 9.67 11.09 -16.94
CA THR A 119 8.80 10.26 -16.11
C THR A 119 9.26 8.80 -16.13
N LEU A 120 8.86 8.02 -15.12
CA LEU A 120 9.14 6.59 -15.05
C LEU A 120 8.67 5.86 -16.30
N GLY A 121 7.46 6.16 -16.79
CA GLY A 121 6.90 5.56 -18.00
C GLY A 121 7.76 5.81 -19.23
N GLU A 122 8.26 7.04 -19.41
CA GLU A 122 9.14 7.40 -20.53
C GLU A 122 10.50 6.68 -20.45
N VAL A 123 11.10 6.61 -19.26
CA VAL A 123 12.38 5.93 -19.04
C VAL A 123 12.26 4.43 -19.32
N VAL A 124 11.21 3.80 -18.82
CA VAL A 124 10.93 2.37 -19.05
C VAL A 124 10.63 2.11 -20.53
N ALA A 125 9.78 2.91 -21.18
CA ALA A 125 9.47 2.76 -22.60
C ALA A 125 10.73 2.87 -23.47
N HIS A 126 11.62 3.82 -23.16
CA HIS A 126 12.92 3.93 -23.80
C HIS A 126 13.80 2.70 -23.54
N ALA A 127 13.82 2.17 -22.31
CA ALA A 127 14.58 0.97 -21.96
C ALA A 127 14.13 -0.25 -22.78
N PHE A 128 12.82 -0.46 -22.95
CA PHE A 128 12.28 -1.51 -23.80
C PHE A 128 12.72 -1.34 -25.26
N GLY A 129 12.68 -0.11 -25.78
CA GLY A 129 13.15 0.21 -27.14
C GLY A 129 14.63 -0.14 -27.35
N VAL A 130 15.51 0.23 -26.40
CA VAL A 130 16.94 -0.10 -26.45
C VAL A 130 17.19 -1.62 -26.41
N ARG A 131 16.33 -2.37 -25.72
CA ARG A 131 16.42 -3.84 -25.57
C ARG A 131 15.73 -4.62 -26.68
N GLY A 132 15.04 -3.94 -27.61
CA GLY A 132 14.22 -4.59 -28.63
C GLY A 132 13.03 -5.37 -28.06
N GLN A 133 12.52 -4.95 -26.89
CA GLN A 133 11.39 -5.57 -26.22
C GLN A 133 10.09 -4.79 -26.50
N ASP A 134 8.97 -5.49 -26.50
CA ASP A 134 7.65 -4.91 -26.76
C ASP A 134 7.03 -4.37 -25.47
N TYR A 135 7.04 -3.05 -25.30
CA TYR A 135 6.50 -2.37 -24.12
C TYR A 135 4.98 -2.56 -23.98
N THR A 136 4.25 -2.78 -25.07
CA THR A 136 2.78 -2.91 -25.03
C THR A 136 2.29 -4.16 -24.32
N LYS A 137 3.18 -5.14 -24.13
CA LYS A 137 2.91 -6.38 -23.39
C LYS A 137 3.27 -6.30 -21.91
N ALA A 138 3.86 -5.19 -21.47
CA ALA A 138 4.20 -4.99 -20.08
C ALA A 138 2.94 -4.66 -19.27
N GLY A 139 2.84 -5.24 -18.07
CA GLY A 139 1.76 -4.97 -17.13
C GLY A 139 2.27 -4.14 -15.96
N TRP A 140 1.46 -3.17 -15.53
CA TRP A 140 1.71 -2.39 -14.32
C TRP A 140 0.73 -2.77 -13.22
N ASP A 141 1.19 -2.71 -11.97
CA ASP A 141 0.37 -2.90 -10.78
C ASP A 141 0.99 -2.12 -9.60
N ALA A 142 0.24 -1.94 -8.52
CA ALA A 142 0.71 -1.25 -7.33
C ALA A 142 0.17 -1.87 -6.03
N TRP A 143 0.98 -1.78 -4.97
CA TRP A 143 0.60 -2.05 -3.60
C TRP A 143 1.44 -1.25 -2.57
N ARG A 144 0.83 -0.38 -1.75
CA ARG A 144 1.02 -0.36 -0.27
C ARG A 144 1.72 -1.61 0.34
N GLY A 145 2.98 -1.44 0.71
CA GLY A 145 3.71 -2.34 1.59
C GLY A 145 3.24 -2.25 3.04
N GLU A 146 3.80 -3.09 3.90
CA GLU A 146 3.50 -3.10 5.35
C GLU A 146 3.91 -1.79 6.04
N ASP A 147 4.89 -1.09 5.47
CA ASP A 147 5.35 0.23 5.92
C ASP A 147 4.43 1.38 5.47
N GLY A 148 3.34 1.06 4.75
CA GLY A 148 2.37 2.02 4.23
C GLY A 148 2.80 2.73 2.95
N LYS A 149 3.98 2.41 2.38
CA LYS A 149 4.47 3.02 1.13
C LYS A 149 3.95 2.26 -0.07
N TRP A 150 3.62 2.97 -1.14
CA TRP A 150 3.20 2.31 -2.38
C TRP A 150 4.41 1.74 -3.12
N VAL A 151 4.41 0.44 -3.34
CA VAL A 151 5.30 -0.26 -4.24
C VAL A 151 4.61 -0.39 -5.60
N ILE A 152 5.34 -0.11 -6.65
CA ILE A 152 4.91 -0.18 -8.04
C ILE A 152 5.65 -1.32 -8.68
N GLN A 153 4.94 -2.16 -9.42
CA GLN A 153 5.52 -3.29 -10.14
C GLN A 153 5.29 -3.16 -11.63
N LEU A 154 6.36 -3.31 -12.39
CA LEU A 154 6.32 -3.62 -13.80
C LEU A 154 6.56 -5.12 -13.97
N ARG A 155 5.71 -5.80 -14.74
CA ARG A 155 5.88 -7.21 -15.14
C ARG A 155 5.94 -7.32 -16.64
N TRP A 156 6.89 -8.10 -17.17
CA TRP A 156 6.98 -8.34 -18.61
C TRP A 156 7.67 -9.67 -18.90
N ALA A 157 7.41 -10.23 -20.08
CA ALA A 157 8.09 -11.42 -20.56
C ALA A 157 9.20 -11.05 -21.56
N ALA A 158 10.39 -11.62 -21.38
CA ALA A 158 11.50 -11.52 -22.31
C ALA A 158 12.00 -12.92 -22.68
N GLY A 159 11.66 -13.38 -23.89
CA GLY A 159 12.01 -14.73 -24.35
C GLY A 159 11.29 -15.80 -23.53
N ARG A 160 12.02 -16.46 -22.62
CA ARG A 160 11.49 -17.50 -21.71
C ARG A 160 11.49 -17.06 -20.24
N SER A 161 11.82 -15.81 -19.98
CA SER A 161 11.88 -15.26 -18.63
C SER A 161 10.69 -14.33 -18.38
N ASP A 162 10.04 -14.50 -17.24
CA ASP A 162 9.12 -13.53 -16.68
C ASP A 162 9.92 -12.64 -15.72
N ASN A 163 9.94 -11.34 -16.01
CA ASN A 163 10.72 -10.37 -15.26
C ASN A 163 9.78 -9.43 -14.51
N THR A 164 10.27 -8.92 -13.39
CA THR A 164 9.57 -7.94 -12.56
C THR A 164 10.55 -6.87 -12.10
N ALA A 165 10.10 -5.62 -12.05
CA ALA A 165 10.87 -4.51 -11.51
C ALA A 165 9.99 -3.74 -10.52
N HIS A 166 10.58 -3.33 -9.39
CA HIS A 166 9.85 -2.70 -8.30
C HIS A 166 10.39 -1.31 -7.94
N TRP A 167 9.48 -0.36 -7.71
CA TRP A 167 9.82 0.97 -7.21
C TRP A 167 8.94 1.38 -6.04
N VAL A 168 9.48 2.16 -5.12
CA VAL A 168 8.71 2.85 -4.08
C VAL A 168 8.24 4.18 -4.62
N PHE A 169 6.93 4.42 -4.63
CA PHE A 169 6.31 5.67 -5.04
C PHE A 169 6.00 6.58 -3.86
N THR A 170 6.47 7.83 -3.97
CA THR A 170 6.16 8.90 -3.02
C THR A 170 5.40 10.00 -3.76
N GLN A 171 4.16 10.24 -3.36
CA GLN A 171 3.34 11.29 -3.95
C GLN A 171 3.87 12.68 -3.57
N GLY A 172 3.89 13.60 -4.53
CA GLY A 172 4.39 14.97 -4.35
C GLY A 172 3.67 15.98 -5.25
N SER A 173 3.97 17.27 -5.07
CA SER A 173 3.34 18.37 -5.80
C SER A 173 3.60 18.36 -7.32
N HIS A 174 4.67 17.71 -7.77
CA HIS A 174 5.09 17.63 -9.17
C HIS A 174 4.91 16.21 -9.75
N GLY A 175 3.78 15.56 -9.46
CA GLY A 175 3.52 14.18 -9.90
C GLY A 175 4.16 13.10 -9.02
N GLY A 176 5.12 13.47 -8.17
CA GLY A 176 5.77 12.59 -7.20
C GLY A 176 7.09 12.02 -7.69
N THR A 177 7.69 11.17 -6.87
CA THR A 177 8.98 10.54 -7.14
C THR A 177 8.90 9.03 -6.98
N VAL A 178 9.80 8.33 -7.68
CA VAL A 178 9.99 6.89 -7.52
C VAL A 178 11.44 6.55 -7.23
N THR A 179 11.67 5.57 -6.36
CA THR A 179 13.00 5.06 -6.02
C THR A 179 13.02 3.57 -6.30
N ASP A 180 14.07 3.08 -6.95
CA ASP A 180 14.27 1.66 -7.23
C ASP A 180 14.35 0.83 -5.94
N LEU A 181 13.73 -0.36 -6.00
CA LEU A 181 13.70 -1.30 -4.88
C LEU A 181 14.52 -2.56 -5.16
N ASP A 182 14.75 -2.88 -6.43
CA ASP A 182 15.50 -4.06 -6.87
C ASP A 182 16.41 -3.79 -8.07
N ALA A 183 17.25 -4.77 -8.38
CA ALA A 183 18.21 -4.68 -9.47
C ALA A 183 17.54 -4.49 -10.83
N ASP A 184 16.41 -5.15 -11.09
CA ASP A 184 15.65 -5.02 -12.34
C ASP A 184 15.08 -3.61 -12.52
N ALA A 185 14.65 -2.95 -11.44
CA ALA A 185 14.24 -1.55 -11.45
C ALA A 185 15.39 -0.59 -11.71
N GLU A 186 16.52 -0.77 -11.03
CA GLU A 186 17.76 -0.01 -11.34
C GLU A 186 18.14 -0.20 -12.82
N GLU A 187 17.97 -1.41 -13.33
CA GLU A 187 18.23 -1.80 -14.70
C GLU A 187 17.39 -1.03 -15.72
N MET A 188 16.08 -0.92 -15.44
CA MET A 188 15.14 -0.15 -16.26
C MET A 188 15.49 1.34 -16.28
N LEU A 189 15.99 1.87 -15.16
CA LEU A 189 16.38 3.28 -15.06
C LEU A 189 17.71 3.60 -15.78
N ASN A 190 18.54 2.58 -16.03
CA ASN A 190 19.87 2.70 -16.63
C ASN A 190 20.02 1.87 -17.92
N PRO A 191 19.23 2.13 -18.99
CA PRO A 191 19.14 1.26 -20.17
C PRO A 191 20.42 1.12 -21.00
N HIS A 192 21.43 1.97 -20.77
CA HIS A 192 22.72 1.91 -21.46
C HIS A 192 23.79 1.10 -20.71
N ALA A 193 23.56 0.75 -19.43
CA ALA A 193 24.48 -0.07 -18.65
C ALA A 193 24.69 -1.47 -19.25
N HIS A 194 23.72 -1.97 -20.04
CA HIS A 194 23.77 -3.27 -20.73
C HIS A 194 24.77 -3.40 -21.87
N ARG A 195 25.38 -2.31 -22.34
CA ARG A 195 26.26 -2.39 -23.52
C ARG A 195 27.61 -3.05 -23.25
N SER A 196 27.95 -3.36 -22.01
CA SER A 196 29.10 -4.20 -21.70
C SER A 196 28.63 -5.59 -21.31
N PRO A 197 28.39 -6.51 -22.27
CA PRO A 197 28.25 -7.92 -21.91
C PRO A 197 29.49 -8.30 -21.13
N ARG A 198 29.32 -8.70 -19.86
CA ARG A 198 30.39 -9.35 -19.12
C ARG A 198 30.82 -10.53 -19.98
N THR A 199 32.05 -10.47 -20.50
CA THR A 199 32.60 -11.59 -21.26
C THR A 199 32.55 -12.79 -20.34
N LEU A 200 31.68 -13.75 -20.68
CA LEU A 200 31.65 -15.01 -19.95
C LEU A 200 33.02 -15.64 -20.17
N ARG A 201 33.86 -15.60 -19.12
CA ARG A 201 35.13 -16.29 -19.14
C ARG A 201 34.82 -17.77 -19.33
N PRO A 202 35.37 -18.44 -20.36
CA PRO A 202 35.22 -19.87 -20.50
C PRO A 202 35.63 -20.55 -19.19
N VAL A 203 34.73 -21.35 -18.63
CA VAL A 203 35.08 -22.26 -17.54
C VAL A 203 36.02 -23.28 -18.13
N GLU A 204 37.32 -23.18 -17.84
CA GLU A 204 38.25 -24.22 -18.24
C GLU A 204 37.83 -25.53 -17.56
N PRO A 205 37.76 -26.64 -18.30
CA PRO A 205 37.46 -27.92 -17.70
C PRO A 205 38.51 -28.22 -16.65
N ILE A 206 38.06 -28.51 -15.42
CA ILE A 206 38.92 -29.02 -14.34
C ILE A 206 39.54 -30.33 -14.86
N SER A 207 40.74 -30.22 -15.41
CA SER A 207 41.53 -31.37 -15.82
C SER A 207 41.94 -32.09 -14.56
N ALA A 208 41.36 -33.27 -14.37
CA ALA A 208 41.70 -34.16 -13.28
C ALA A 208 43.21 -34.45 -13.28
N ALA A 209 43.80 -34.29 -12.10
CA ALA A 209 45.05 -34.89 -11.64
C ALA A 209 46.30 -34.67 -12.50
N ARG A 210 47.13 -33.70 -12.08
CA ARG A 210 48.57 -33.97 -11.96
C ARG A 210 48.98 -33.71 -10.52
N THR A 211 49.23 -34.80 -9.81
CA THR A 211 49.95 -34.82 -8.54
C THR A 211 51.31 -34.16 -8.77
N ALA A 212 51.47 -32.91 -8.36
CA ALA A 212 52.77 -32.30 -8.23
C ALA A 212 53.41 -32.79 -6.91
N PRO A 213 54.69 -33.20 -6.91
CA PRO A 213 55.38 -33.52 -5.68
C PRO A 213 55.52 -32.27 -4.82
N VAL A 214 55.28 -32.45 -3.52
CA VAL A 214 55.48 -31.47 -2.46
C VAL A 214 56.95 -31.04 -2.47
N THR A 215 57.22 -29.79 -2.83
CA THR A 215 58.49 -29.13 -2.56
C THR A 215 58.33 -28.28 -1.30
N GLU A 216 58.99 -28.77 -0.26
CA GLU A 216 59.50 -28.12 0.96
C GLU A 216 58.95 -26.74 1.33
N GLN A 217 58.26 -26.72 2.47
CA GLN A 217 58.09 -25.51 3.27
C GLN A 217 59.45 -25.05 3.81
N PRO A 218 59.79 -23.75 3.77
CA PRO A 218 60.90 -23.24 4.56
C PRO A 218 60.46 -23.17 6.02
N THR A 219 61.15 -23.94 6.85
CA THR A 219 61.16 -23.84 8.31
C THR A 219 61.75 -22.49 8.72
N LEU A 220 60.94 -21.66 9.38
CA LEU A 220 61.40 -20.50 10.14
C LEU A 220 61.61 -20.98 11.58
N ASP A 221 62.87 -21.23 11.94
CA ASP A 221 63.31 -21.47 13.31
C ASP A 221 64.11 -20.28 13.83
N ALA A 222 64.02 -20.10 15.14
CA ALA A 222 64.81 -19.27 16.07
C ALA A 222 64.36 -17.81 16.21
N ASP A 223 63.66 -17.48 17.31
CA ASP A 223 64.21 -17.06 18.63
C ASP A 223 64.77 -15.63 18.53
N GLY A 224 64.42 -14.62 19.33
CA GLY A 224 63.86 -14.54 20.67
C GLY A 224 64.27 -13.15 21.21
N ASP A 225 63.68 -12.78 22.33
CA ASP A 225 64.02 -11.65 23.21
C ASP A 225 63.33 -10.30 23.02
N ALA A 226 63.08 -9.73 24.20
CA ALA A 226 61.97 -8.91 24.58
C ALA A 226 62.48 -7.75 25.44
N ASP A 227 62.27 -6.52 24.97
CA ASP A 227 62.44 -5.29 25.73
C ASP A 227 61.80 -4.19 24.86
N GLY A 228 60.74 -3.49 25.24
CA GLY A 228 60.33 -3.04 26.55
C GLY A 228 60.77 -1.60 26.72
N GLU A 229 60.12 -0.63 26.07
CA GLU A 229 60.15 0.78 26.52
C GLU A 229 59.06 1.65 25.87
N SER A 230 58.26 2.24 26.76
CA SER A 230 57.14 3.15 26.51
C SER A 230 57.64 4.58 26.32
N TYR A 231 57.32 5.30 25.24
CA TYR A 231 57.32 6.77 25.25
C TYR A 231 56.28 7.42 24.31
N HIS A 232 55.39 8.19 24.96
CA HIS A 232 54.81 9.47 24.58
C HIS A 232 54.04 9.70 23.27
N ALA A 233 52.75 9.97 23.49
CA ALA A 233 51.94 10.86 22.67
C ALA A 233 52.61 12.23 22.47
N HIS A 234 52.65 12.71 21.22
CA HIS A 234 52.80 14.12 20.94
C HIS A 234 51.85 14.56 19.82
N ASN A 235 50.99 15.49 20.21
CA ASN A 235 50.06 16.26 19.42
C ASN A 235 50.85 17.25 18.56
N GLY A 236 50.55 17.36 17.27
CA GLY A 236 51.21 18.28 16.33
C GLY A 236 50.21 19.02 15.47
N GLN A 237 49.78 20.18 15.95
CA GLN A 237 48.94 21.17 15.28
C GLN A 237 49.83 22.26 14.60
N LEU A 238 49.26 22.92 13.57
CA LEU A 238 49.47 24.30 13.05
C LEU A 238 50.30 24.44 11.73
N PRO A 239 50.17 25.54 10.95
CA PRO A 239 49.32 26.76 11.13
C PRO A 239 48.58 27.34 9.90
N HIS A 240 47.50 28.07 10.21
CA HIS A 240 47.06 29.42 9.79
C HIS A 240 47.32 30.05 8.40
N GLY A 241 46.26 30.71 7.92
CA GLY A 241 46.28 32.09 7.38
C GLY A 241 45.62 32.22 6.01
N GLY A 242 44.64 33.08 5.74
CA GLY A 242 44.06 34.18 6.49
C GLY A 242 42.78 34.70 5.82
N THR A 243 42.06 35.52 6.57
CA THR A 243 40.70 36.04 6.36
C THR A 243 40.70 37.37 5.54
N PRO A 244 39.57 38.11 5.40
CA PRO A 244 38.88 38.46 4.15
C PRO A 244 39.11 39.92 3.70
N PRO A 245 38.27 40.48 2.80
CA PRO A 245 37.36 41.51 3.33
C PRO A 245 35.94 41.55 2.72
N ALA A 246 35.05 42.16 3.51
CA ALA A 246 33.74 42.71 3.11
C ALA A 246 33.93 44.03 2.29
N THR A 247 32.96 44.72 1.68
CA THR A 247 31.59 45.09 2.06
C THR A 247 30.96 45.91 0.91
N HIS A 248 29.66 46.19 1.02
CA HIS A 248 28.80 47.11 0.22
C HIS A 248 28.21 46.50 -1.05
N GLY A 249 26.89 46.40 -1.26
CA GLY A 249 25.75 47.18 -0.75
C GLY A 249 25.08 47.87 -1.94
N THR A 250 23.78 47.65 -2.17
CA THR A 250 22.83 48.61 -2.79
C THR A 250 21.45 47.95 -2.90
N GLU A 251 20.51 48.49 -2.13
CA GLU A 251 19.06 48.42 -2.33
C GLU A 251 18.69 49.28 -3.55
N ARG A 252 17.76 48.84 -4.40
CA ARG A 252 16.85 49.74 -5.12
C ARG A 252 15.50 49.11 -5.35
N SER A 253 14.50 49.77 -4.76
CA SER A 253 13.10 49.77 -5.16
C SER A 253 12.90 50.30 -6.57
N GLY A 254 11.85 49.83 -7.24
CA GLY A 254 11.32 50.41 -8.47
C GLY A 254 9.81 50.14 -8.59
N THR A 255 9.02 51.19 -8.45
CA THR A 255 7.56 51.24 -8.63
C THR A 255 7.24 51.91 -9.98
N GLY A 256 6.22 51.44 -10.71
CA GLY A 256 5.36 52.31 -11.54
C GLY A 256 5.21 52.04 -13.05
N MET A 257 4.09 51.40 -13.40
CA MET A 257 3.06 51.75 -14.42
C MET A 257 3.40 52.00 -15.91
N THR A 258 2.79 51.20 -16.80
CA THR A 258 1.86 51.54 -17.94
C THR A 258 1.30 50.18 -18.43
N GLY A 259 0.05 49.93 -18.82
CA GLY A 259 -1.07 50.75 -19.30
C GLY A 259 -1.54 50.21 -20.66
N ALA A 260 -2.42 49.20 -20.69
CA ALA A 260 -3.22 48.86 -21.86
C ALA A 260 -4.51 48.09 -21.45
N ASP A 261 -5.61 48.63 -21.94
CA ASP A 261 -7.03 48.38 -21.70
C ASP A 261 -7.56 47.18 -22.53
N VAL A 262 -8.83 46.79 -22.30
CA VAL A 262 -9.77 45.95 -23.11
C VAL A 262 -10.31 44.69 -22.39
N PRO A 263 -11.63 44.38 -22.48
CA PRO A 263 -12.48 44.11 -21.31
C PRO A 263 -12.91 42.64 -21.11
N ALA A 264 -13.60 42.43 -19.99
CA ALA A 264 -14.32 41.21 -19.63
C ALA A 264 -15.52 40.90 -20.54
N PRO A 265 -15.88 39.61 -20.70
CA PRO A 265 -17.26 39.21 -20.98
C PRO A 265 -17.94 38.66 -19.71
N GLU A 266 -19.17 39.13 -19.50
CA GLU A 266 -20.15 38.63 -18.54
C GLU A 266 -20.63 37.21 -18.90
N PRO A 267 -21.18 36.45 -17.94
CA PRO A 267 -21.69 35.10 -18.17
C PRO A 267 -23.07 35.11 -18.84
N ASP A 268 -23.21 34.35 -19.93
CA ASP A 268 -24.50 34.06 -20.55
C ASP A 268 -25.31 33.10 -19.68
N ASP A 269 -26.49 33.59 -19.30
CA ASP A 269 -27.63 32.87 -18.75
C ASP A 269 -28.35 32.17 -19.91
N ASP A 270 -28.35 30.84 -19.94
CA ASP A 270 -29.27 30.10 -20.81
C ASP A 270 -29.87 28.88 -20.09
N THR A 271 -31.04 29.17 -19.53
CA THR A 271 -32.16 28.29 -19.22
C THR A 271 -32.29 27.10 -20.16
N THR A 272 -32.21 25.89 -19.61
CA THR A 272 -32.84 24.71 -20.23
C THR A 272 -33.82 24.11 -19.24
N GLU A 273 -35.08 24.45 -19.44
CA GLU A 273 -36.25 23.86 -18.80
C GLU A 273 -36.38 22.37 -19.19
N LEU A 274 -36.63 21.52 -18.20
CA LEU A 274 -37.17 20.17 -18.40
C LEU A 274 -38.33 19.92 -17.42
N PRO A 275 -39.30 19.06 -17.78
CA PRO A 275 -40.71 19.40 -17.70
C PRO A 275 -41.45 18.92 -16.45
N THR A 276 -42.48 19.68 -16.09
CA THR A 276 -43.49 19.43 -15.07
C THR A 276 -44.35 18.18 -15.37
N VAL A 277 -44.47 17.28 -14.40
CA VAL A 277 -45.45 16.17 -14.41
C VAL A 277 -46.52 16.47 -13.33
N PRO A 278 -47.83 16.34 -13.63
CA PRO A 278 -48.89 16.84 -12.77
C PRO A 278 -49.26 15.92 -11.60
N ALA A 279 -49.82 16.53 -10.57
CA ALA A 279 -50.32 15.91 -9.35
C ALA A 279 -51.70 15.23 -9.51
N GLY A 280 -51.93 14.22 -8.69
CA GLY A 280 -53.23 13.57 -8.41
C GLY A 280 -53.12 12.66 -7.17
N PRO A 281 -54.23 12.34 -6.48
CA PRO A 281 -54.57 13.01 -5.22
C PRO A 281 -54.52 12.16 -3.94
N ASP A 282 -54.71 12.88 -2.83
CA ASP A 282 -54.88 12.53 -1.42
C ASP A 282 -55.30 11.09 -1.06
N ASN A 283 -54.64 10.56 -0.02
CA ASN A 283 -55.32 9.80 1.02
C ASN A 283 -54.67 10.04 2.39
N ALA A 284 -55.48 10.61 3.28
CA ALA A 284 -55.27 10.64 4.72
C ALA A 284 -55.38 9.22 5.30
N ASP A 285 -54.50 8.86 6.23
CA ASP A 285 -54.80 8.62 7.65
C ASP A 285 -53.65 7.83 8.29
N GLY A 286 -53.28 8.15 9.54
CA GLY A 286 -52.32 7.33 10.28
C GLY A 286 -51.50 8.06 11.32
N SER A 287 -52.15 8.37 12.43
CA SER A 287 -51.57 8.79 13.71
C SER A 287 -50.32 8.01 14.14
N GLY A 288 -49.26 8.72 14.55
CA GLY A 288 -48.11 8.12 15.21
C GLY A 288 -47.09 9.15 15.68
N VAL A 289 -47.22 9.58 16.93
CA VAL A 289 -46.33 10.52 17.63
C VAL A 289 -44.85 10.10 17.52
N ARG A 290 -44.03 10.89 16.83
CA ARG A 290 -42.56 10.73 16.82
C ARG A 290 -41.90 11.79 17.70
N ARG A 291 -41.19 11.32 18.72
CA ARG A 291 -40.31 12.09 19.60
C ARG A 291 -39.31 12.92 18.79
N ARG A 292 -39.27 14.24 19.02
CA ARG A 292 -38.25 15.15 18.49
C ARG A 292 -36.87 14.75 19.03
N LYS A 293 -35.98 14.30 18.16
CA LYS A 293 -34.54 14.17 18.43
C LYS A 293 -33.88 15.46 17.94
N HIS A 294 -33.32 16.23 18.86
CA HIS A 294 -32.53 17.43 18.54
C HIS A 294 -31.29 16.97 17.76
N HIS A 295 -31.26 17.27 16.45
CA HIS A 295 -30.01 17.20 15.70
C HIS A 295 -29.22 18.49 15.98
N PRO A 296 -27.90 18.41 16.27
CA PRO A 296 -27.05 19.59 16.29
C PRO A 296 -27.10 20.25 14.90
N VAL A 297 -27.42 21.55 14.86
CA VAL A 297 -27.43 22.32 13.61
C VAL A 297 -25.97 22.51 13.21
N VAL A 298 -25.55 21.75 12.20
CA VAL A 298 -24.28 21.98 11.52
C VAL A 298 -24.50 23.17 10.57
N PRO A 299 -23.63 24.19 10.57
CA PRO A 299 -23.76 25.32 9.66
C PRO A 299 -23.79 24.85 8.21
N ALA A 300 -24.46 25.61 7.35
CA ALA A 300 -24.39 25.36 5.91
C ALA A 300 -22.95 25.58 5.44
N TRP A 301 -22.53 24.84 4.41
CA TRP A 301 -21.18 24.94 3.84
C TRP A 301 -20.84 26.36 3.33
N GLU A 302 -21.86 27.15 3.01
CA GLU A 302 -21.74 28.55 2.59
C GLU A 302 -21.28 29.46 3.75
N ASP A 303 -21.67 29.17 4.99
CA ASP A 303 -21.25 29.93 6.18
C ASP A 303 -19.75 29.77 6.49
N VAL A 304 -19.19 28.60 6.15
CA VAL A 304 -17.77 28.27 6.38
C VAL A 304 -16.86 28.95 5.34
N LEU A 305 -17.35 29.14 4.12
CA LEU A 305 -16.58 29.76 3.04
C LEU A 305 -16.65 31.29 3.04
N LEU A 306 -17.74 31.88 3.53
CA LEU A 306 -17.95 33.33 3.48
C LEU A 306 -17.66 34.06 4.79
N GLY A 307 -17.41 33.35 5.90
CA GLY A 307 -16.91 33.95 7.15
C GLY A 307 -17.88 34.95 7.81
N VAL A 308 -19.16 34.96 7.45
CA VAL A 308 -20.15 35.87 8.02
C VAL A 308 -20.91 35.16 9.13
N ARG A 309 -20.84 35.71 10.34
CA ARG A 309 -21.53 35.18 11.52
C ARG A 309 -23.00 35.58 11.42
N SER A 310 -23.92 34.63 11.22
CA SER A 310 -25.36 34.92 11.26
C SER A 310 -25.76 35.40 12.66
N GLN A 311 -26.12 36.68 12.76
CA GLN A 311 -26.64 37.32 13.96
C GLN A 311 -28.14 36.96 14.05
N ARG A 312 -28.50 36.00 14.93
CA ARG A 312 -29.92 35.73 15.21
C ARG A 312 -30.51 36.90 16.01
N GLY A 313 -31.47 37.58 15.39
CA GLY A 313 -32.42 38.46 16.08
C GLY A 313 -33.33 37.68 17.02
N SER A 314 -33.75 38.39 18.07
CA SER A 314 -34.65 37.99 19.16
C SER A 314 -35.99 37.42 18.70
#